data_AF-A0A7S3M603-F1
#
_entry.id   AF-A0A7S3M603-F1
#
_cell.length_a   1.000
_cell.length_b   1.000
_cell.length_c   1.000
_cell.angle_alpha   90.00
_cell.angle_beta   90.00
_cell.angle_gamma   90.00
#
_symmetry.space_group_name_H-M   'P 1'
#
loop_
_entity.id
_entity.type
_entity.pdbx_description
1 polymer ?
#
loop_
_entity_poly.entity_id
_entity_poly.type
_entity_poly.pdbx_seq_one_letter_code
_entity_poly.pdbx_strand_id
1 'polypeptide(L)'
;WNSYHKSQYFPELILLPESTEQVSKIVKLCHKYKVPVIPFGGGTSLEGQTLISPIGGVSLDFNHMKKVLELNEEDLDVRVEAGLGYVELNEILKSKGLWFPLDPGPGASIGGMCACRCSGSTAVRYGSMRENVLNLTAVLPDGSIIKTGSRARKSSAGYDITRLLIGSEGTLAIITEATLKLHGIPKISHAVRISFPGGVKDAAMTAKATLNCGVTVGRCELLDDNMVKIINQANPQNPQGPWLEHTTLLYEITGISPEAVAEQRDVVTAIAKKYGGTGIYTATSETETKQFWKFRKECLWSAMSQYPDYEPMITDVC
;
A
#
# COMPACT_ATOMS: atom_id res chain seq x y z
N TRP A 1 -4.47 16.36 -6.30
CA TRP A 1 -5.66 15.52 -6.07
C TRP A 1 -5.44 14.56 -4.90
N ASN A 2 -4.35 13.79 -4.88
CA ASN A 2 -4.08 12.86 -3.77
C ASN A 2 -3.74 13.55 -2.43
N SER A 3 -3.27 14.80 -2.48
CA SER A 3 -2.95 15.60 -1.31
C SER A 3 -3.82 16.85 -1.25
N TYR A 4 -4.29 17.20 -0.05
CA TYR A 4 -5.00 18.46 0.21
C TYR A 4 -4.04 19.65 0.38
N HIS A 5 -2.73 19.38 0.52
CA HIS A 5 -1.71 20.42 0.56
C HIS A 5 -1.58 21.08 -0.81
N LYS A 6 -1.83 22.39 -0.89
CA LYS A 6 -1.82 23.14 -2.15
C LYS A 6 -0.40 23.48 -2.56
N SER A 7 -0.07 23.21 -3.82
CA SER A 7 1.21 23.65 -4.37
C SER A 7 1.24 25.17 -4.52
N GLN A 8 2.26 25.80 -3.95
CA GLN A 8 2.53 27.23 -4.08
C GLN A 8 3.69 27.52 -5.04
N TYR A 9 4.47 26.49 -5.39
CA TYR A 9 5.71 26.60 -6.15
C TYR A 9 5.77 25.50 -7.20
N PHE A 10 6.42 25.79 -8.33
CA PHE A 10 6.59 24.85 -9.44
C PHE A 10 8.07 24.51 -9.61
N PRO A 11 8.42 23.30 -10.07
CA PRO A 11 9.81 22.96 -10.33
C PRO A 11 10.33 23.81 -11.48
N GLU A 12 11.57 24.29 -11.36
CA GLU A 12 12.24 25.02 -12.44
C GLU A 12 12.72 24.05 -13.53
N LEU A 13 13.03 22.82 -13.12
CA LEU A 13 13.51 21.74 -13.98
C LEU A 13 12.87 20.42 -13.55
N ILE A 14 12.42 19.64 -14.54
CA ILE A 14 12.03 18.25 -14.36
C ILE A 14 13.06 17.40 -15.09
N LEU A 15 13.73 16.51 -14.37
CA LEU A 15 14.75 15.62 -14.93
C LEU A 15 14.27 14.17 -14.84
N LEU A 16 14.38 13.43 -15.94
CA LEU A 16 13.99 12.02 -16.05
C LEU A 16 15.25 11.15 -16.17
N PRO A 17 15.90 10.76 -15.07
CA PRO A 17 17.06 9.88 -15.11
C PRO A 17 16.69 8.48 -15.60
N GLU A 18 17.66 7.80 -16.19
CA GLU A 18 17.54 6.43 -16.71
C GLU A 18 18.44 5.43 -15.96
N SER A 19 19.24 5.90 -14.99
CA SER A 19 20.12 5.05 -14.18
C SER A 19 20.50 5.68 -12.84
N THR A 20 20.93 4.86 -11.89
CA THR A 20 21.46 5.28 -10.59
C THR A 20 22.64 6.26 -10.73
N GLU A 21 23.50 6.06 -11.73
CA GLU A 21 24.65 6.94 -12.01
C GLU A 21 24.23 8.31 -12.53
N GLN A 22 23.14 8.39 -13.33
CA GLN A 22 22.60 9.67 -13.75
C GLN A 22 22.02 10.44 -12.55
N VAL A 23 21.29 9.75 -11.66
CA VAL A 23 20.80 10.34 -10.39
C VAL A 23 21.98 10.88 -9.57
N SER A 24 23.03 10.08 -9.38
CA SER A 24 24.26 10.49 -8.69
C SER A 24 24.88 11.76 -9.27
N LYS A 25 25.03 11.85 -10.60
CA LYS A 25 25.58 13.03 -11.29
C LYS A 25 24.71 14.27 -11.09
N ILE A 26 23.39 14.11 -11.20
CA ILE A 26 22.42 15.20 -11.00
C ILE A 26 22.50 15.72 -9.56
N VAL A 27 22.43 14.82 -8.58
CA VAL A 27 22.48 15.18 -7.16
C VAL A 27 23.81 15.86 -6.81
N LYS A 28 24.94 15.37 -7.33
CA LYS A 28 26.25 15.99 -7.13
C LYS A 28 26.32 17.42 -7.68
N LEU A 29 25.70 17.66 -8.84
CA LEU A 29 25.62 19.00 -9.42
C LEU A 29 24.72 19.93 -8.57
N CYS A 30 23.56 19.43 -8.16
CA CYS A 30 22.62 20.16 -7.32
C CYS A 30 23.23 20.50 -5.95
N HIS A 31 23.98 19.56 -5.35
CA HIS A 31 24.72 19.77 -4.12
C HIS A 31 25.73 20.90 -4.25
N LYS A 32 26.53 20.90 -5.34
CA LYS A 32 27.52 21.95 -5.62
C LYS A 32 26.89 23.34 -5.71
N TYR A 33 25.73 23.46 -6.35
CA TYR A 33 25.04 24.73 -6.57
C TYR A 33 23.94 25.03 -5.55
N LYS A 34 23.79 24.20 -4.51
CA LYS A 34 22.76 24.32 -3.47
C LYS A 34 21.33 24.36 -4.02
N VAL A 35 21.06 23.57 -5.06
CA VAL A 35 19.74 23.45 -5.68
C VAL A 35 18.97 22.33 -4.98
N PRO A 36 17.74 22.57 -4.47
CA PRO A 36 16.90 21.51 -3.92
C PRO A 36 16.56 20.44 -4.96
N VAL A 37 16.50 19.19 -4.53
CA VAL A 37 16.08 18.05 -5.37
C VAL A 37 14.94 17.34 -4.67
N ILE A 38 13.80 17.21 -5.34
CA ILE A 38 12.60 16.54 -4.86
C ILE A 38 12.40 15.29 -5.72
N PRO A 39 12.60 14.07 -5.18
CA PRO A 39 12.30 12.84 -5.89
C PRO A 39 10.79 12.73 -6.19
N PHE A 40 10.46 12.34 -7.41
CA PHE A 40 9.09 12.17 -7.85
C PHE A 40 8.89 10.77 -8.45
N GLY A 41 7.92 10.04 -7.90
CA GLY A 41 7.53 8.71 -8.36
C GLY A 41 6.15 8.73 -9.02
N GLY A 42 5.22 7.95 -8.49
CA GLY A 42 3.83 7.90 -8.98
C GLY A 42 2.97 9.14 -8.70
N GLY A 43 3.45 10.10 -7.90
CA GLY A 43 2.65 11.28 -7.52
C GLY A 43 1.40 10.97 -6.66
N THR A 44 1.40 9.83 -5.97
CA THR A 44 0.25 9.32 -5.21
C THR A 44 0.31 9.55 -3.70
N SER A 45 1.34 10.21 -3.20
CA SER A 45 1.48 10.48 -1.76
C SER A 45 0.47 11.53 -1.27
N LEU A 46 0.16 11.49 0.03
CA LEU A 46 -0.98 12.21 0.60
C LEU A 46 -0.59 13.51 1.34
N GLU A 47 0.65 13.61 1.83
CA GLU A 47 1.07 14.67 2.77
C GLU A 47 2.00 15.72 2.14
N GLY A 48 1.84 15.99 0.84
CA GLY A 48 2.59 17.05 0.18
C GLY A 48 4.08 16.72 -0.07
N GLN A 49 4.48 15.46 -0.02
CA GLN A 49 5.89 15.05 -0.25
C GLN A 49 6.44 15.47 -1.62
N THR A 50 5.56 15.64 -2.61
CA THR A 50 5.93 16.03 -3.96
C THR A 50 5.93 17.56 -4.17
N LEU A 51 5.64 18.34 -3.12
CA LEU A 51 5.65 19.79 -3.19
C LEU A 51 7.07 20.31 -3.35
N ILE A 52 7.22 21.35 -4.17
CA ILE A 52 8.50 21.96 -4.48
C ILE A 52 8.87 22.99 -3.41
N SER A 53 10.18 23.12 -3.18
CA SER A 53 10.75 24.10 -2.26
C SER A 53 10.38 25.55 -2.64
N PRO A 54 10.18 26.45 -1.65
CA PRO A 54 9.93 27.87 -1.91
C PRO A 54 11.02 28.60 -2.71
N ILE A 55 12.23 28.04 -2.76
CA ILE A 55 13.38 28.59 -3.49
C ILE A 55 13.60 27.90 -4.85
N GLY A 56 12.60 27.19 -5.37
CA GLY A 56 12.69 26.48 -6.65
C GLY A 56 13.40 25.13 -6.52
N GLY A 57 14.01 24.68 -7.62
CA GLY A 57 14.76 23.42 -7.67
C GLY A 57 14.26 22.40 -8.68
N VAL A 58 14.76 21.18 -8.52
CA VAL A 58 14.61 20.07 -9.47
C VAL A 58 13.59 19.08 -8.95
N SER A 59 12.60 18.76 -9.77
CA SER A 59 11.82 17.52 -9.62
C SER A 59 12.53 16.40 -10.38
N LEU A 60 12.87 15.32 -9.67
CA LEU A 60 13.57 14.18 -10.24
C LEU A 60 12.58 13.04 -10.47
N ASP A 61 12.07 12.91 -11.69
CA ASP A 61 11.00 11.97 -12.07
C ASP A 61 11.56 10.61 -12.48
N PHE A 62 11.22 9.57 -11.71
CA PHE A 62 11.68 8.20 -11.91
C PHE A 62 10.93 7.41 -13.00
N ASN A 63 10.03 8.03 -13.77
CA ASN A 63 9.23 7.33 -14.78
C ASN A 63 10.03 6.59 -15.87
N HIS A 64 11.31 6.89 -16.05
CA HIS A 64 12.20 6.18 -16.99
C HIS A 64 13.03 5.06 -16.33
N MET A 65 12.94 4.87 -15.01
CA MET A 65 13.60 3.81 -14.25
C MET A 65 12.57 2.76 -13.78
N LYS A 66 12.03 1.96 -14.71
CA LYS A 66 10.94 1.00 -14.48
C LYS A 66 11.30 -0.47 -14.75
N LYS A 67 12.57 -0.85 -14.66
CA LYS A 67 13.01 -2.21 -14.99
C LYS A 67 12.97 -3.14 -13.78
N VAL A 68 12.61 -4.40 -14.02
CA VAL A 68 13.00 -5.51 -13.16
C VAL A 68 14.46 -5.84 -13.48
N LEU A 69 15.34 -5.66 -12.51
CA LEU A 69 16.79 -5.84 -12.67
C LEU A 69 17.21 -7.28 -12.44
N GLU A 70 16.52 -7.98 -11.53
CA GLU A 70 16.84 -9.36 -11.14
C GLU A 70 15.60 -9.99 -10.50
N LEU A 71 15.21 -11.19 -10.94
CA LEU A 71 14.12 -11.97 -10.34
C LEU A 71 14.66 -13.32 -9.87
N ASN A 72 14.56 -13.57 -8.56
CA ASN A 72 15.02 -14.79 -7.92
C ASN A 72 13.79 -15.59 -7.44
N GLU A 73 13.19 -16.36 -8.35
CA GLU A 73 11.93 -17.08 -8.09
C GLU A 73 12.06 -18.08 -6.93
N GLU A 74 13.18 -18.80 -6.85
CA GLU A 74 13.44 -19.82 -5.81
C GLU A 74 13.69 -19.20 -4.43
N ASP A 75 14.28 -18.00 -4.37
CA ASP A 75 14.56 -17.26 -3.13
C ASP A 75 13.38 -16.36 -2.70
N LEU A 76 12.38 -16.23 -3.59
CA LEU A 76 11.23 -15.35 -3.47
C LEU A 76 11.67 -13.90 -3.19
N ASP A 77 12.54 -13.37 -4.03
CA ASP A 77 12.94 -11.96 -4.01
C ASP A 77 13.10 -11.38 -5.42
N VAL A 78 12.96 -10.05 -5.53
CA VAL A 78 13.12 -9.32 -6.79
C VAL A 78 13.86 -8.02 -6.53
N ARG A 79 14.78 -7.64 -7.42
CA ARG A 79 15.41 -6.32 -7.44
C ARG A 79 14.85 -5.52 -8.62
N VAL A 80 14.38 -4.31 -8.33
CA VAL A 80 13.69 -3.45 -9.28
C VAL A 80 14.16 -2.01 -9.17
N GLU A 81 14.01 -1.26 -10.24
CA GLU A 81 14.20 0.19 -10.24
C GLU A 81 13.05 0.92 -9.51
N ALA A 82 13.37 2.07 -8.91
CA ALA A 82 12.47 2.82 -8.04
C ALA A 82 11.20 3.37 -8.73
N GLY A 83 11.23 3.57 -10.05
CA GLY A 83 10.10 4.07 -10.82
C GLY A 83 9.05 3.01 -11.16
N LEU A 84 9.37 1.71 -11.05
CA LEU A 84 8.46 0.63 -11.40
C LEU A 84 7.19 0.69 -10.53
N GLY A 85 6.02 0.57 -11.14
CA GLY A 85 4.74 0.52 -10.43
C GLY A 85 4.53 -0.83 -9.74
N TYR A 86 3.92 -0.87 -8.56
CA TYR A 86 3.66 -2.16 -7.88
C TYR A 86 2.66 -3.04 -8.65
N VAL A 87 1.71 -2.42 -9.37
CA VAL A 87 0.76 -3.13 -10.24
C VAL A 87 1.50 -3.73 -11.44
N GLU A 88 2.34 -2.94 -12.11
CA GLU A 88 3.19 -3.38 -13.22
C GLU A 88 4.09 -4.56 -12.80
N LEU A 89 4.70 -4.46 -11.61
CA LEU A 89 5.48 -5.56 -11.02
C LEU A 89 4.63 -6.83 -10.84
N ASN A 90 3.43 -6.70 -10.26
CA ASN A 90 2.55 -7.84 -10.03
C ASN A 90 2.03 -8.49 -11.31
N GLU A 91 1.84 -7.72 -12.39
CA GLU A 91 1.50 -8.28 -13.71
C GLU A 91 2.61 -9.18 -14.25
N ILE A 92 3.88 -8.78 -14.08
CA ILE A 92 5.04 -9.58 -14.47
C ILE A 92 5.13 -10.87 -13.63
N LEU A 93 4.96 -10.76 -12.32
CA LEU A 93 5.13 -11.88 -11.37
C LEU A 93 4.00 -12.92 -11.44
N LYS A 94 2.79 -12.52 -11.86
CA LYS A 94 1.59 -13.36 -11.83
C LYS A 94 1.77 -14.70 -12.53
N SER A 95 2.44 -14.71 -13.68
CA SER A 95 2.70 -15.94 -14.46
C SER A 95 3.59 -16.96 -13.73
N LYS A 96 4.33 -16.51 -12.71
CA LYS A 96 5.23 -17.33 -11.88
C LYS A 96 4.57 -17.81 -10.59
N GLY A 97 3.29 -17.48 -10.37
CA GLY A 97 2.60 -17.76 -9.11
C GLY A 97 3.11 -16.92 -7.93
N LEU A 98 3.85 -15.85 -8.20
CA LEU A 98 4.43 -14.94 -7.22
C LEU A 98 3.75 -13.57 -7.27
N TRP A 99 3.87 -12.82 -6.18
CA TRP A 99 3.42 -11.44 -6.11
C TRP A 99 4.16 -10.66 -5.01
N PHE A 100 4.16 -9.34 -5.16
CA PHE A 100 4.48 -8.37 -4.13
C PHE A 100 3.18 -7.95 -3.42
N PRO A 101 3.04 -8.20 -2.11
CA PRO A 101 1.72 -8.32 -1.49
C PRO A 101 1.07 -7.00 -1.09
N LEU A 102 1.82 -5.88 -1.09
CA LEU A 102 1.28 -4.59 -0.67
C LEU A 102 0.35 -4.03 -1.75
N ASP A 103 -0.83 -3.60 -1.32
CA ASP A 103 -1.92 -3.10 -2.18
C ASP A 103 -2.34 -1.69 -1.69
N PRO A 104 -1.53 -0.64 -1.95
CA PRO A 104 -1.94 0.75 -1.72
C PRO A 104 -2.89 1.25 -2.81
N GLY A 105 -3.15 2.56 -2.84
CA GLY A 105 -3.82 3.20 -3.97
C GLY A 105 -3.07 2.93 -5.30
N PRO A 106 -3.79 2.70 -6.42
CA PRO A 106 -3.17 2.52 -7.74
C PRO A 106 -2.25 3.67 -8.13
N GLY A 107 -1.19 3.37 -8.89
CA GLY A 107 -0.24 4.35 -9.40
C GLY A 107 1.01 4.56 -8.54
N ALA A 108 1.10 3.97 -7.35
CA ALA A 108 2.30 4.05 -6.52
C ALA A 108 3.51 3.34 -7.16
N SER A 109 4.66 4.02 -7.21
CA SER A 109 5.95 3.44 -7.60
C SER A 109 6.68 2.85 -6.39
N ILE A 110 7.51 1.81 -6.61
CA ILE A 110 8.24 1.12 -5.54
C ILE A 110 9.11 2.07 -4.72
N GLY A 111 9.80 3.02 -5.35
CA GLY A 111 10.61 4.03 -4.68
C GLY A 111 9.78 4.93 -3.77
N GLY A 112 8.63 5.40 -4.26
CA GLY A 112 7.68 6.19 -3.46
C GLY A 112 7.11 5.40 -2.29
N MET A 113 6.80 4.12 -2.51
CA MET A 113 6.37 3.21 -1.45
C MET A 113 7.45 3.06 -0.37
N CYS A 114 8.71 2.85 -0.74
CA CYS A 114 9.83 2.81 0.20
C CYS A 114 9.95 4.13 0.98
N ALA A 115 9.96 5.26 0.27
CA ALA A 115 10.14 6.59 0.84
C ALA A 115 9.04 6.96 1.84
N CYS A 116 7.79 6.56 1.58
CA CYS A 116 6.64 6.87 2.45
C CYS A 116 6.31 5.74 3.45
N ARG A 117 7.15 4.70 3.56
CA ARG A 117 6.88 3.50 4.37
C ARG A 117 5.46 2.94 4.15
N CYS A 118 5.09 2.84 2.87
CA CYS A 118 3.75 2.43 2.47
C CYS A 118 3.30 1.11 3.11
N SER A 119 2.01 1.01 3.43
CA SER A 119 1.37 -0.20 3.94
C SER A 119 0.44 -0.80 2.86
N GLY A 120 -0.86 -0.52 2.92
CA GLY A 120 -1.91 -1.10 2.09
C GLY A 120 -2.82 -2.06 2.87
N SER A 121 -3.95 -2.43 2.27
CA SER A 121 -5.01 -3.23 2.93
C SER A 121 -4.58 -4.62 3.40
N THR A 122 -3.48 -5.14 2.83
CA THR A 122 -2.90 -6.46 3.13
C THR A 122 -1.81 -6.41 4.20
N ALA A 123 -1.49 -5.22 4.74
CA ALA A 123 -0.40 -5.04 5.69
C ALA A 123 -0.60 -5.80 7.01
N VAL A 124 -1.85 -6.08 7.40
CA VAL A 124 -2.16 -6.93 8.55
C VAL A 124 -1.55 -8.34 8.42
N ARG A 125 -1.42 -8.84 7.18
CA ARG A 125 -0.81 -10.15 6.90
C ARG A 125 0.68 -10.06 6.63
N TYR A 126 1.08 -9.11 5.80
CA TYR A 126 2.42 -9.09 5.20
C TYR A 126 3.33 -8.00 5.76
N GLY A 127 2.84 -7.16 6.68
CA GLY A 127 3.53 -5.97 7.16
C GLY A 127 3.52 -4.84 6.12
N SER A 128 4.33 -3.82 6.36
CA SER A 128 4.50 -2.64 5.49
C SER A 128 5.72 -2.78 4.58
N MET A 129 6.12 -1.71 3.89
CA MET A 129 7.43 -1.63 3.22
C MET A 129 8.59 -1.91 4.19
N ARG A 130 8.42 -1.58 5.48
CA ARG A 130 9.40 -1.96 6.53
C ARG A 130 9.57 -3.46 6.65
N GLU A 131 8.59 -4.29 6.32
CA GLU A 131 8.74 -5.74 6.44
C GLU A 131 9.14 -6.37 5.10
N ASN A 132 8.77 -5.73 3.99
CA ASN A 132 8.88 -6.30 2.64
C ASN A 132 10.11 -5.84 1.84
N VAL A 133 10.84 -4.83 2.29
CA VAL A 133 12.12 -4.42 1.67
C VAL A 133 13.30 -5.14 2.36
N LEU A 134 14.19 -5.74 1.57
CA LEU A 134 15.44 -6.38 2.02
C LEU A 134 16.63 -5.41 1.96
N ASN A 135 16.76 -4.69 0.85
CA ASN A 135 17.88 -3.81 0.56
C ASN A 135 17.43 -2.67 -0.36
N LEU A 136 18.10 -1.53 -0.26
CA LEU A 136 17.96 -0.36 -1.11
C LEU A 136 19.31 0.05 -1.69
N THR A 137 19.30 0.46 -2.96
CA THR A 137 20.34 1.31 -3.54
C THR A 137 19.83 2.75 -3.51
N ALA A 138 20.65 3.66 -2.97
CA ALA A 138 20.25 5.06 -2.80
C ALA A 138 21.41 6.01 -3.08
N VAL A 139 21.08 7.24 -3.45
CA VAL A 139 22.01 8.34 -3.68
C VAL A 139 21.90 9.34 -2.54
N LEU A 140 23.01 9.58 -1.85
CA LEU A 140 23.14 10.54 -0.76
C LEU A 140 23.25 11.98 -1.27
N PRO A 141 23.07 13.01 -0.41
CA PRO A 141 23.10 14.40 -0.84
C PRO A 141 24.41 14.87 -1.51
N ASP A 142 25.55 14.23 -1.23
CA ASP A 142 26.83 14.51 -1.89
C ASP A 142 26.98 13.82 -3.25
N GLY A 143 25.97 13.05 -3.66
CA GLY A 143 25.94 12.24 -4.88
C GLY A 143 26.56 10.85 -4.72
N SER A 144 27.06 10.47 -3.54
CA SER A 144 27.58 9.11 -3.32
C SER A 144 26.46 8.07 -3.42
N ILE A 145 26.76 6.93 -4.06
CA ILE A 145 25.83 5.81 -4.19
C ILE A 145 26.12 4.83 -3.05
N ILE A 146 25.09 4.48 -2.30
CA ILE A 146 25.17 3.48 -1.24
C ILE A 146 24.26 2.29 -1.53
N LYS A 147 24.67 1.13 -1.03
CA LYS A 147 23.85 -0.06 -0.90
C LYS A 147 23.67 -0.36 0.59
N THR A 148 22.43 -0.44 1.02
CA THR A 148 22.08 -0.48 2.46
C THR A 148 22.22 -1.86 3.10
N GLY A 149 22.21 -2.92 2.29
CA GLY A 149 22.37 -4.28 2.78
C GLY A 149 22.59 -5.31 1.67
N SER A 150 22.33 -6.57 2.00
CA SER A 150 22.39 -7.71 1.07
C SER A 150 20.98 -8.24 0.76
N ARG A 151 20.90 -9.33 -0.02
CA ARG A 151 19.64 -10.05 -0.28
C ARG A 151 19.20 -10.94 0.90
N ALA A 152 20.00 -11.03 1.98
CA ALA A 152 19.71 -11.92 3.09
C ALA A 152 18.42 -11.50 3.83
N ARG A 153 17.48 -12.44 3.99
CA ARG A 153 16.22 -12.22 4.73
C ARG A 153 16.42 -11.83 6.19
N LYS A 154 17.50 -12.33 6.78
CA LYS A 154 17.97 -12.03 8.13
C LYS A 154 19.43 -11.61 8.02
N SER A 155 19.74 -10.44 8.58
CA SER A 155 21.11 -9.98 8.78
C SER A 155 21.24 -9.36 10.16
N SER A 156 22.37 -9.60 10.81
CA SER A 156 22.82 -8.95 12.05
C SER A 156 24.20 -8.31 11.85
N ALA A 157 24.59 -8.07 10.59
CA ALA A 157 25.88 -7.49 10.24
C ALA A 157 25.74 -5.97 10.17
N GLY A 158 26.08 -5.28 11.26
CA GLY A 158 26.09 -3.82 11.33
C GLY A 158 24.70 -3.19 11.49
N TYR A 159 24.63 -1.88 11.21
CA TYR A 159 23.39 -1.10 11.34
C TYR A 159 22.42 -1.37 10.19
N ASP A 160 21.12 -1.40 10.51
CA ASP A 160 20.06 -1.53 9.51
C ASP A 160 19.73 -0.17 8.87
N ILE A 161 20.62 0.28 7.98
CA ILE A 161 20.45 1.54 7.24
C ILE A 161 19.23 1.47 6.30
N THR A 162 18.84 0.27 5.85
CA THR A 162 17.62 0.08 5.04
C THR A 162 16.40 0.63 5.77
N ARG A 163 16.26 0.34 7.07
CA ARG A 163 15.11 0.82 7.87
C ARG A 163 15.18 2.30 8.20
N LEU A 164 16.37 2.89 8.20
CA LEU A 164 16.52 4.34 8.35
C LEU A 164 16.01 5.09 7.11
N LEU A 165 16.20 4.55 5.91
CA LEU A 165 15.74 5.19 4.67
C LEU A 165 14.27 4.94 4.35
N ILE A 166 13.67 3.84 4.84
CA ILE A 166 12.24 3.57 4.66
C ILE A 166 11.42 4.51 5.53
N GLY A 167 10.57 5.33 4.90
CA GLY A 167 9.84 6.40 5.60
C GLY A 167 10.63 7.71 5.72
N SER A 168 11.77 7.83 5.03
CA SER A 168 12.55 9.08 5.02
C SER A 168 11.98 10.16 4.08
N GLU A 169 10.97 9.83 3.27
CA GLU A 169 10.28 10.75 2.37
C GLU A 169 11.22 11.48 1.40
N GLY A 170 12.35 10.86 1.06
CA GLY A 170 13.37 11.43 0.17
C GLY A 170 14.27 12.48 0.83
N THR A 171 14.12 12.74 2.13
CA THR A 171 14.86 13.79 2.86
C THR A 171 16.28 13.38 3.26
N LEU A 172 16.54 12.07 3.39
CA LEU A 172 17.85 11.53 3.77
C LEU A 172 18.67 11.06 2.56
N ALA A 173 18.00 10.45 1.57
CA ALA A 173 18.60 9.91 0.37
C ALA A 173 17.54 9.70 -0.72
N ILE A 174 17.99 9.66 -1.97
CA ILE A 174 17.14 9.34 -3.13
C ILE A 174 17.25 7.85 -3.44
N ILE A 175 16.16 7.10 -3.26
CA ILE A 175 16.12 5.66 -3.54
C ILE A 175 16.04 5.43 -5.05
N THR A 176 16.95 4.63 -5.61
CA THR A 176 17.01 4.33 -7.06
C THR A 176 16.69 2.87 -7.39
N GLU A 177 16.95 1.94 -6.47
CA GLU A 177 16.59 0.52 -6.60
C GLU A 177 16.11 -0.04 -5.26
N ALA A 178 15.24 -1.04 -5.32
CA ALA A 178 14.80 -1.80 -4.16
C ALA A 178 14.86 -3.30 -4.41
N THR A 179 15.33 -4.05 -3.41
CA THR A 179 15.20 -5.51 -3.33
C THR A 179 14.01 -5.83 -2.41
N LEU A 180 12.98 -6.47 -2.97
CA LEU A 180 11.71 -6.74 -2.33
C LEU A 180 11.54 -8.24 -2.07
N LYS A 181 10.88 -8.58 -0.96
CA LYS A 181 10.39 -9.93 -0.69
C LYS A 181 9.17 -10.22 -1.56
N LEU A 182 9.16 -11.38 -2.19
CA LEU A 182 8.01 -11.94 -2.88
C LEU A 182 7.30 -12.97 -2.01
N HIS A 183 6.04 -13.19 -2.33
CA HIS A 183 5.18 -14.19 -1.70
C HIS A 183 4.52 -15.04 -2.78
N GLY A 184 4.08 -16.24 -2.43
CA GLY A 184 3.19 -17.01 -3.29
C GLY A 184 1.78 -16.39 -3.31
N ILE A 185 1.12 -16.43 -4.47
CA ILE A 185 -0.28 -16.00 -4.58
C ILE A 185 -1.17 -16.99 -3.80
N PRO A 186 -1.98 -16.55 -2.83
CA PRO A 186 -2.90 -17.44 -2.12
C PRO A 186 -3.88 -18.11 -3.09
N LYS A 187 -4.11 -19.42 -2.91
CA LYS A 187 -4.98 -20.20 -3.81
C LYS A 187 -6.45 -19.96 -3.54
N ILE A 188 -6.82 -19.76 -2.27
CA ILE A 188 -8.21 -19.61 -1.83
C ILE A 188 -8.33 -18.29 -1.07
N SER A 189 -9.40 -17.54 -1.35
CA SER A 189 -9.77 -16.31 -0.64
C SER A 189 -11.27 -16.26 -0.41
N HIS A 190 -11.69 -16.10 0.85
CA HIS A 190 -13.06 -15.77 1.22
C HIS A 190 -13.13 -14.34 1.74
N ALA A 191 -14.11 -13.57 1.28
CA ALA A 191 -14.42 -12.27 1.86
C ALA A 191 -15.63 -12.36 2.79
N VAL A 192 -15.54 -11.75 3.98
CA VAL A 192 -16.59 -11.82 5.01
C VAL A 192 -17.00 -10.40 5.39
N ARG A 193 -18.30 -10.08 5.28
CA ARG A 193 -18.89 -8.83 5.78
C ARG A 193 -19.64 -9.12 7.07
N ILE A 194 -19.42 -8.30 8.09
CA ILE A 194 -20.10 -8.42 9.38
C ILE A 194 -20.52 -7.03 9.85
N SER A 195 -21.79 -6.88 10.23
CA SER A 195 -22.36 -5.62 10.69
C SER A 195 -22.54 -5.61 12.20
N PHE A 196 -22.33 -4.45 12.85
CA PHE A 196 -22.33 -4.28 14.30
C PHE A 196 -23.28 -3.17 14.70
N PRO A 197 -24.53 -3.50 15.11
CA PRO A 197 -25.49 -2.51 15.60
C PRO A 197 -25.02 -1.76 16.86
N GLY A 198 -24.14 -2.38 17.67
CA GLY A 198 -23.49 -1.74 18.82
C GLY A 198 -22.35 -0.78 18.47
N GLY A 199 -22.07 -0.60 17.16
CA GLY A 199 -21.16 0.40 16.64
C GLY A 199 -19.68 0.00 16.68
N VAL A 200 -18.81 1.02 16.55
CA VAL A 200 -17.35 0.87 16.38
C VAL A 200 -16.66 0.11 17.51
N LYS A 201 -17.16 0.20 18.74
CA LYS A 201 -16.56 -0.49 19.89
C LYS A 201 -16.61 -2.02 19.72
N ASP A 202 -17.76 -2.54 19.29
CA ASP A 202 -17.99 -3.98 19.13
C ASP A 202 -17.22 -4.54 17.93
N ALA A 203 -17.18 -3.76 16.84
CA ALA A 203 -16.31 -4.04 15.69
C ALA A 203 -14.83 -4.11 16.12
N ALA A 204 -14.32 -3.09 16.82
CA ALA A 204 -12.93 -3.06 17.27
C ALA A 204 -12.59 -4.23 18.21
N MET A 205 -13.49 -4.58 19.14
CA MET A 205 -13.32 -5.74 20.02
C MET A 205 -13.31 -7.07 19.26
N THR A 206 -14.12 -7.19 18.20
CA THR A 206 -14.10 -8.35 17.29
C THR A 206 -12.75 -8.45 16.57
N ALA A 207 -12.29 -7.36 15.94
CA ALA A 207 -11.00 -7.34 15.25
C ALA A 207 -9.83 -7.70 16.17
N LYS A 208 -9.80 -7.14 17.38
CA LYS A 208 -8.81 -7.46 18.40
C LYS A 208 -8.88 -8.95 18.81
N ALA A 209 -10.06 -9.48 19.08
CA ALA A 209 -10.22 -10.87 19.49
C ALA A 209 -9.84 -11.85 18.37
N THR A 210 -10.16 -11.53 17.11
CA THR A 210 -9.73 -12.29 15.92
C THR A 210 -8.21 -12.38 15.85
N LEU A 211 -7.50 -11.26 16.01
CA LEU A 211 -6.02 -11.29 16.02
C LEU A 211 -5.46 -12.06 17.22
N ASN A 212 -6.03 -11.87 18.41
CA ASN A 212 -5.55 -12.52 19.64
C ASN A 212 -5.70 -14.05 19.63
N CYS A 213 -6.63 -14.61 18.86
CA CYS A 213 -6.79 -16.06 18.73
C CYS A 213 -5.90 -16.69 17.65
N GLY A 214 -5.03 -15.90 17.00
CA GLY A 214 -4.08 -16.39 16.01
C GLY A 214 -4.66 -16.64 14.61
N VAL A 215 -5.91 -16.22 14.36
CA VAL A 215 -6.47 -16.28 13.01
C VAL A 215 -5.68 -15.35 12.11
N THR A 216 -5.18 -15.92 11.02
CA THR A 216 -4.48 -15.18 9.98
C THR A 216 -5.49 -14.52 9.06
N VAL A 217 -5.59 -13.19 9.13
CA VAL A 217 -6.41 -12.39 8.22
C VAL A 217 -5.56 -11.81 7.11
N GLY A 218 -6.04 -11.85 5.88
CA GLY A 218 -5.44 -11.20 4.71
C GLY A 218 -5.69 -9.70 4.71
N ARG A 219 -6.93 -9.30 5.02
CA ARG A 219 -7.39 -7.90 5.15
C ARG A 219 -8.38 -7.80 6.30
N CYS A 220 -8.44 -6.63 6.95
CA CYS A 220 -9.44 -6.31 7.96
C CYS A 220 -9.74 -4.80 7.89
N GLU A 221 -10.81 -4.44 7.21
CA GLU A 221 -11.21 -3.05 6.97
C GLU A 221 -12.47 -2.71 7.75
N LEU A 222 -12.59 -1.46 8.22
CA LEU A 222 -13.76 -0.96 8.92
C LEU A 222 -14.43 0.13 8.06
N LEU A 223 -15.76 0.06 7.99
CA LEU A 223 -16.62 1.10 7.46
C LEU A 223 -17.59 1.52 8.56
N ASP A 224 -17.75 2.81 8.81
CA ASP A 224 -18.81 3.30 9.68
C ASP A 224 -20.18 3.19 8.97
N ASP A 225 -21.24 3.38 9.73
CA ASP A 225 -22.62 3.34 9.25
C ASP A 225 -22.89 4.40 8.17
N ASN A 226 -22.30 5.59 8.31
CA ASN A 226 -22.41 6.63 7.29
C ASN A 226 -21.82 6.17 5.96
N MET A 227 -20.57 5.69 5.94
CA MET A 227 -19.92 5.20 4.72
C MET A 227 -20.69 4.04 4.09
N VAL A 228 -21.25 3.11 4.88
CA VAL A 228 -22.09 2.03 4.36
C VAL A 228 -23.35 2.59 3.67
N LYS A 229 -23.99 3.61 4.24
CA LYS A 229 -25.11 4.32 3.61
C LYS A 229 -24.71 4.97 2.28
N ILE A 230 -23.54 5.60 2.20
CA ILE A 230 -23.01 6.16 0.94
C ILE A 230 -22.83 5.07 -0.11
N ILE A 231 -22.21 3.94 0.26
CA ILE A 231 -21.99 2.81 -0.64
C ILE A 231 -23.31 2.26 -1.18
N ASN A 232 -24.32 2.10 -0.31
CA ASN A 232 -25.66 1.65 -0.71
C ASN A 232 -26.28 2.59 -1.76
N GLN A 233 -26.18 3.90 -1.54
CA GLN A 233 -26.72 4.91 -2.47
C GLN A 233 -25.98 4.95 -3.80
N ALA A 234 -24.65 4.79 -3.78
CA ALA A 234 -23.83 4.75 -4.99
C ALA A 234 -24.02 3.46 -5.80
N ASN A 235 -24.52 2.38 -5.17
CA ASN A 235 -24.65 1.06 -5.77
C ASN A 235 -26.09 0.49 -5.65
N PRO A 236 -27.12 1.16 -6.20
CA PRO A 236 -28.51 0.71 -6.08
C PRO A 236 -28.78 -0.62 -6.80
N GLN A 237 -27.92 -0.98 -7.75
CA GLN A 237 -27.97 -2.22 -8.53
C GLN A 237 -27.18 -3.36 -7.89
N ASN A 238 -26.80 -3.26 -6.60
CA ASN A 238 -26.09 -4.34 -5.92
C ASN A 238 -26.97 -5.61 -5.92
N PRO A 239 -26.54 -6.73 -6.54
CA PRO A 239 -27.34 -7.95 -6.61
C PRO A 239 -27.60 -8.59 -5.24
N GLN A 240 -26.81 -8.24 -4.21
CA GLN A 240 -27.02 -8.69 -2.83
C GLN A 240 -28.03 -7.82 -2.05
N GLY A 241 -28.57 -6.77 -2.67
CA GLY A 241 -29.35 -5.74 -1.99
C GLY A 241 -28.49 -4.79 -1.15
N PRO A 242 -29.11 -3.79 -0.51
CA PRO A 242 -28.39 -2.86 0.36
C PRO A 242 -27.78 -3.59 1.56
N TRP A 243 -26.59 -3.16 1.98
CA TRP A 243 -25.97 -3.61 3.21
C TRP A 243 -26.70 -3.01 4.41
N LEU A 244 -26.63 -3.66 5.58
CA LEU A 244 -27.15 -3.08 6.82
C LEU A 244 -26.36 -1.81 7.16
N GLU A 245 -27.05 -0.69 7.33
CA GLU A 245 -26.46 0.63 7.65
C GLU A 245 -26.00 0.69 9.12
N HIS A 246 -25.00 -0.13 9.43
CA HIS A 246 -24.33 -0.22 10.71
C HIS A 246 -22.82 -0.23 10.49
N THR A 247 -22.04 0.05 11.54
CA THR A 247 -20.60 -0.15 11.49
C THR A 247 -20.29 -1.57 11.04
N THR A 248 -19.42 -1.71 10.05
CA THR A 248 -19.22 -2.96 9.32
C THR A 248 -17.73 -3.28 9.24
N LEU A 249 -17.38 -4.52 9.56
CA LEU A 249 -16.06 -5.08 9.29
C LEU A 249 -16.09 -5.89 8.00
N LEU A 250 -15.03 -5.74 7.22
CA LEU A 250 -14.75 -6.51 6.03
C LEU A 250 -13.46 -7.29 6.23
N TYR A 251 -13.53 -8.61 6.18
CA TYR A 251 -12.38 -9.49 6.26
C TYR A 251 -12.06 -10.10 4.90
N GLU A 252 -10.77 -10.25 4.60
CA GLU A 252 -10.30 -11.24 3.63
C GLU A 252 -9.58 -12.34 4.40
N ILE A 253 -9.95 -13.59 4.16
CA ILE A 253 -9.30 -14.76 4.75
C ILE A 253 -8.74 -15.59 3.61
N THR A 254 -7.43 -15.81 3.62
CA THR A 254 -6.72 -16.46 2.52
C THR A 254 -6.00 -17.71 3.02
N GLY A 255 -5.96 -18.74 2.19
CA GLY A 255 -5.31 -20.00 2.57
C GLY A 255 -4.95 -20.89 1.38
N ILE A 256 -4.39 -22.05 1.71
CA ILE A 256 -3.93 -23.04 0.74
C ILE A 256 -5.05 -24.00 0.28
N SER A 257 -6.10 -24.18 1.10
CA SER A 257 -7.24 -25.04 0.80
C SER A 257 -8.56 -24.42 1.30
N PRO A 258 -9.72 -24.81 0.72
CA PRO A 258 -11.03 -24.35 1.16
C PRO A 258 -11.32 -24.61 2.64
N GLU A 259 -10.89 -25.75 3.16
CA GLU A 259 -11.15 -26.19 4.54
C GLU A 259 -10.42 -25.29 5.54
N ALA A 260 -9.15 -24.97 5.27
CA ALA A 260 -8.37 -24.08 6.14
C ALA A 260 -8.96 -22.67 6.20
N VAL A 261 -9.46 -22.15 5.06
CA VAL A 261 -10.13 -20.84 5.01
C VAL A 261 -11.49 -20.89 5.69
N ALA A 262 -12.25 -21.98 5.52
CA ALA A 262 -13.53 -22.17 6.16
C ALA A 262 -13.41 -22.23 7.69
N GLU A 263 -12.44 -22.97 8.23
CA GLU A 263 -12.18 -23.06 9.67
C GLU A 263 -11.87 -21.67 10.25
N GLN A 264 -10.97 -20.91 9.63
CA GLN A 264 -10.64 -19.54 10.06
C GLN A 264 -11.86 -18.61 9.99
N ARG A 265 -12.66 -18.69 8.92
CA ARG A 265 -13.91 -17.94 8.77
C ARG A 265 -14.89 -18.25 9.89
N ASP A 266 -15.02 -19.52 10.27
CA ASP A 266 -15.96 -19.95 11.28
C ASP A 266 -15.54 -19.45 12.67
N VAL A 267 -14.24 -19.42 12.96
CA VAL A 267 -13.70 -18.77 14.16
C VAL A 267 -14.02 -17.27 14.17
N VAL A 268 -13.75 -16.54 13.07
CA VAL A 268 -14.09 -15.11 12.95
C VAL A 268 -15.59 -14.87 13.17
N THR A 269 -16.42 -15.71 12.58
CA THR A 269 -17.88 -15.66 12.69
C THR A 269 -18.34 -15.88 14.13
N ALA A 270 -17.75 -16.85 14.84
CA ALA A 270 -18.07 -17.13 16.23
C ALA A 270 -17.66 -15.97 17.16
N ILE A 271 -16.48 -15.39 16.94
CA ILE A 271 -16.00 -14.22 17.68
C ILE A 271 -16.93 -13.03 17.44
N ALA A 272 -17.30 -12.78 16.18
CA ALA A 272 -18.17 -11.66 15.87
C ALA A 272 -19.55 -11.79 16.52
N LYS A 273 -20.16 -12.98 16.49
CA LYS A 273 -21.43 -13.25 17.19
C LYS A 273 -21.34 -12.96 18.69
N LYS A 274 -20.21 -13.29 19.34
CA LYS A 274 -19.97 -13.00 20.76
C LYS A 274 -20.00 -11.50 21.08
N TYR A 275 -19.56 -10.66 20.14
CA TYR A 275 -19.57 -9.20 20.26
C TYR A 275 -20.75 -8.55 19.51
N GLY A 276 -21.85 -9.27 19.28
CA GLY A 276 -23.06 -8.68 18.71
C GLY A 276 -23.04 -8.46 17.19
N GLY A 277 -22.12 -9.09 16.48
CA GLY A 277 -22.08 -9.09 15.01
C GLY A 277 -23.29 -9.79 14.40
N THR A 278 -23.91 -9.14 13.41
CA THR A 278 -25.08 -9.59 12.66
C THR A 278 -24.86 -9.44 11.15
N GLY A 279 -25.85 -9.85 10.33
CA GLY A 279 -25.79 -9.64 8.88
C GLY A 279 -24.61 -10.29 8.17
N ILE A 280 -24.07 -11.38 8.75
CA ILE A 280 -22.85 -12.02 8.29
C ILE A 280 -23.04 -12.57 6.89
N TYR A 281 -22.25 -12.08 5.94
CA TYR A 281 -22.23 -12.53 4.56
C TYR A 281 -20.83 -13.02 4.21
N THR A 282 -20.74 -14.10 3.43
CA THR A 282 -19.48 -14.66 2.94
C THR A 282 -19.52 -14.80 1.43
N ALA A 283 -18.53 -14.23 0.76
CA ALA A 283 -18.21 -14.49 -0.63
C ALA A 283 -17.11 -15.57 -0.69
N THR A 284 -17.34 -16.64 -1.44
CA THR A 284 -16.39 -17.76 -1.55
C THR A 284 -15.83 -17.95 -2.95
N SER A 285 -16.50 -17.42 -3.97
CA SER A 285 -15.97 -17.43 -5.34
C SER A 285 -15.09 -16.21 -5.63
N GLU A 286 -14.16 -16.36 -6.58
CA GLU A 286 -13.29 -15.25 -7.01
C GLU A 286 -14.10 -14.04 -7.51
N THR A 287 -15.19 -14.29 -8.25
CA THR A 287 -16.09 -13.24 -8.77
C THR A 287 -16.77 -12.47 -7.64
N GLU A 288 -17.34 -13.17 -6.65
CA GLU A 288 -17.99 -12.52 -5.50
C GLU A 288 -16.98 -11.75 -4.66
N THR A 289 -15.80 -12.32 -4.41
CA THR A 289 -14.73 -11.66 -3.63
C THR A 289 -14.23 -10.40 -4.34
N LYS A 290 -14.06 -10.43 -5.67
CA LYS A 290 -13.72 -9.22 -6.45
C LYS A 290 -14.80 -8.16 -6.36
N GLN A 291 -16.07 -8.55 -6.52
CA GLN A 291 -17.20 -7.63 -6.41
C GLN A 291 -17.30 -7.03 -4.99
N PHE A 292 -17.07 -7.84 -3.96
CA PHE A 292 -17.05 -7.40 -2.58
C PHE A 292 -16.00 -6.31 -2.34
N TRP A 293 -14.76 -6.54 -2.78
CA TRP A 293 -13.66 -5.57 -2.59
C TRP A 293 -13.79 -4.34 -3.47
N LYS A 294 -14.50 -4.44 -4.61
CA LYS A 294 -14.83 -3.28 -5.45
C LYS A 294 -15.55 -2.21 -4.63
N PHE A 295 -16.58 -2.56 -3.85
CA PHE A 295 -17.32 -1.59 -3.05
C PHE A 295 -16.45 -0.88 -2.00
N ARG A 296 -15.50 -1.60 -1.38
CA ARG A 296 -14.52 -0.98 -0.47
C ARG A 296 -13.56 -0.03 -1.20
N LYS A 297 -13.16 -0.34 -2.43
CA LYS A 297 -12.28 0.51 -3.25
C LYS A 297 -12.98 1.77 -3.76
N GLU A 298 -14.30 1.73 -3.90
CA GLU A 298 -15.10 2.86 -4.38
C GLU A 298 -15.48 3.88 -3.30
N CYS A 299 -15.29 3.57 -2.01
CA CYS A 299 -15.72 4.40 -0.87
C CYS A 299 -15.38 5.90 -1.02
N LEU A 300 -14.13 6.23 -1.37
CA LEU A 300 -13.69 7.62 -1.54
C LEU A 300 -14.50 8.32 -2.65
N TRP A 301 -14.61 7.68 -3.81
CA TRP A 301 -15.31 8.21 -4.97
C TRP A 301 -16.81 8.34 -4.73
N SER A 302 -17.40 7.35 -4.03
CA SER A 302 -18.81 7.40 -3.62
C SER A 302 -19.08 8.56 -2.66
N ALA A 303 -18.18 8.80 -1.69
CA ALA A 303 -18.31 9.93 -0.77
C ALA A 303 -18.20 11.27 -1.51
N MET A 304 -17.23 11.43 -2.40
CA MET A 304 -17.10 12.64 -3.21
C MET A 304 -18.31 12.91 -4.10
N SER A 305 -18.89 11.86 -4.69
CA SER A 305 -20.10 12.01 -5.50
C SER A 305 -21.32 12.46 -4.68
N GLN A 306 -21.37 12.15 -3.38
CA GLN A 306 -22.45 12.56 -2.48
C GLN A 306 -22.28 14.00 -2.00
N TYR A 307 -21.04 14.49 -1.91
CA TYR A 307 -20.69 15.82 -1.43
C TYR A 307 -19.94 16.63 -2.51
N PRO A 308 -20.61 17.00 -3.63
CA PRO A 308 -19.94 17.62 -4.79
C PRO A 308 -19.32 18.99 -4.51
N ASP A 309 -19.79 19.70 -3.47
CA ASP A 309 -19.30 21.02 -3.06
C ASP A 309 -18.09 20.94 -2.09
N TYR A 310 -17.62 19.74 -1.76
CA TYR A 310 -16.54 19.51 -0.80
C TYR A 310 -15.33 18.84 -1.46
N GLU A 311 -14.13 19.22 -1.03
CA GLU A 311 -12.89 18.52 -1.40
C GLU A 311 -12.55 17.47 -0.33
N PRO A 312 -12.16 16.24 -0.71
CA PRO A 312 -11.74 15.23 0.25
C PRO A 312 -10.41 15.64 0.89
N MET A 313 -10.35 15.57 2.22
CA MET A 313 -9.09 15.66 2.96
C MET A 313 -8.59 14.24 3.23
N ILE A 314 -7.71 13.74 2.37
CA ILE A 314 -7.08 12.42 2.52
C ILE A 314 -5.76 12.61 3.27
N THR A 315 -5.59 11.91 4.38
CA THR A 315 -4.42 12.03 5.25
C THR A 315 -4.17 10.71 5.98
N ASP A 316 -2.91 10.45 6.32
CA ASP A 316 -2.54 9.34 7.18
C ASP A 316 -2.56 9.79 8.65
N VAL A 317 -3.66 9.47 9.36
CA VAL A 317 -3.77 9.67 10.81
C VAL A 317 -3.66 8.30 11.48
N CYS A 318 -2.46 7.98 11.97
CA CYS A 318 -2.18 6.75 12.73
C CYS A 318 -2.10 7.04 14.23
#